data_AF-A0AAI9R9C7-F1
#
_entry.id   AF-A0AAI9R9C7-F1
#
_cell.length_a   1.000
_cell.length_b   1.000
_cell.length_c   1.000
_cell.angle_alpha   90.00
_cell.angle_beta   90.00
_cell.angle_gamma   90.00
#
_symmetry.space_group_name_H-M   'P 1'
#
loop_
_entity.id
_entity.type
_entity.pdbx_description
1 polymer ?
#
loop_
_entity_poly.entity_id
_entity_poly.type
_entity_poly.pdbx_seq_one_letter_code
_entity_poly.pdbx_strand_id
1 'polypeptide(L)' 'MTMQMPAAPLPRGSLTPKSYSAEEIETEAKRLQKVINQGQLWDLETCKTIAPLTLEINELKRANDVFLIAHSYQTPDIVY' A
#
# COMPACT_ATOMS: atom_id res chain seq x y z
N MET A 1 -27.19 -22.12 25.00
CA MET A 1 -27.23 -21.79 23.56
C MET A 1 -25.79 -21.67 23.07
N THR A 2 -25.35 -22.58 22.21
CA THR A 2 -24.04 -22.48 21.54
C THR A 2 -24.19 -21.63 20.30
N MET A 3 -23.57 -20.44 20.27
CA MET A 3 -23.50 -19.63 19.06
C MET A 3 -22.61 -20.35 18.05
N GLN A 4 -23.18 -20.80 16.93
CA GLN A 4 -22.40 -21.25 15.78
C GLN A 4 -21.74 -20.04 15.14
N MET A 5 -20.41 -20.03 15.11
CA MET A 5 -19.68 -19.01 14.35
C MET A 5 -19.81 -19.28 12.85
N PRO A 6 -19.96 -18.24 12.02
CA PRO A 6 -19.93 -18.38 10.58
C PRO A 6 -18.56 -18.92 10.12
N ALA A 7 -18.56 -19.61 8.97
CA ALA A 7 -17.32 -20.11 8.38
C ALA A 7 -16.37 -18.95 8.07
N ALA A 8 -15.06 -19.18 8.26
CA ALA A 8 -14.04 -18.20 7.91
C ALA A 8 -14.15 -17.87 6.40
N PRO A 9 -14.02 -16.58 6.02
CA PRO A 9 -14.03 -16.20 4.62
C PRO A 9 -12.88 -16.90 3.88
N LEU A 10 -13.15 -17.32 2.64
CA LEU A 10 -12.14 -17.94 1.79
C LEU A 10 -10.96 -16.96 1.60
N PRO A 11 -9.71 -17.45 1.60
CA PRO A 11 -8.56 -16.61 1.30
C PRO A 11 -8.77 -16.00 -0.09
N ARG A 12 -8.77 -14.66 -0.16
CA ARG A 12 -8.70 -13.95 -1.44
C ARG A 12 -7.40 -14.40 -2.12
N GLY A 13 -7.47 -14.72 -3.42
CA GLY A 13 -6.41 -15.38 -4.17
C GLY A 13 -5.05 -14.66 -4.15
N SER A 14 -4.06 -15.24 -4.84
CA SER A 14 -2.73 -14.63 -4.98
C SER A 14 -2.83 -13.22 -5.57
N LEU A 15 -2.26 -12.24 -4.87
CA LEU A 15 -2.12 -10.87 -5.36
C LEU A 15 -0.84 -10.80 -6.20
N THR A 16 -0.98 -10.68 -7.51
CA THR A 16 0.12 -10.31 -8.39
C THR A 16 0.06 -8.80 -8.61
N PRO A 17 1.03 -8.02 -8.11
CA PRO A 17 1.05 -6.59 -8.32
C PRO A 17 1.07 -6.27 -9.81
N LYS A 18 0.38 -5.20 -10.19
CA LYS A 18 0.47 -4.67 -11.56
C LYS A 18 1.91 -4.24 -11.85
N SER A 19 2.38 -4.50 -13.07
CA SER A 19 3.69 -4.02 -13.53
C SER A 19 3.62 -2.56 -13.91
N TYR A 20 4.52 -1.74 -13.34
CA TYR A 20 4.69 -0.32 -13.67
C TYR A 20 6.05 -0.08 -14.32
N SER A 21 6.17 1.03 -15.05
CA SER A 21 7.46 1.43 -15.62
C SER A 21 8.44 1.89 -14.54
N ALA A 22 9.74 1.81 -14.85
CA ALA A 22 10.78 2.27 -13.92
C ALA A 22 10.63 3.76 -13.57
N GLU A 23 10.16 4.58 -14.53
CA GLU A 23 9.95 6.01 -14.34
C GLU A 23 8.78 6.30 -13.38
N GLU A 24 7.68 5.55 -13.49
CA GLU A 24 6.55 5.65 -12.57
C GLU A 24 6.94 5.24 -11.16
N ILE A 25 7.67 4.13 -11.02
CA ILE A 25 8.17 3.64 -9.74
C ILE A 25 9.11 4.67 -9.11
N GLU A 26 10.00 5.27 -9.88
CA GLU A 26 10.93 6.28 -9.35
C GLU A 26 10.21 7.57 -8.94
N THR A 27 9.22 8.00 -9.72
CA THR A 27 8.40 9.17 -9.40
C THR A 27 7.62 8.95 -8.11
N GLU A 28 6.99 7.78 -7.96
CA GLU A 28 6.26 7.43 -6.74
C GLU A 28 7.19 7.27 -5.54
N ALA A 29 8.37 6.65 -5.71
CA ALA A 29 9.35 6.51 -4.64
C ALA A 29 9.83 7.87 -4.12
N LYS A 30 10.04 8.87 -5.01
CA LYS A 30 10.38 10.25 -4.61
C LYS A 30 9.22 10.91 -3.85
N ARG A 31 7.98 10.69 -4.30
CA ARG A 31 6.78 11.18 -3.59
C ARG A 31 6.69 10.58 -2.18
N LEU A 32 6.86 9.26 -2.06
CA LEU A 32 6.84 8.53 -0.81
C LEU A 32 7.92 9.03 0.15
N GLN A 33 9.17 9.10 -0.30
CA GLN A 33 10.27 9.62 0.53
C GLN A 33 9.97 11.01 1.08
N LYS A 34 9.43 11.91 0.25
CA LYS A 34 9.07 13.27 0.66
C LYS A 34 7.95 13.30 1.68
N VAL A 35 6.93 12.45 1.51
CA VAL A 35 5.74 12.46 2.38
C VAL A 35 6.01 11.72 3.70
N ILE A 36 6.78 10.64 3.68
CA ILE A 36 7.16 9.88 4.88
C ILE A 36 8.14 10.70 5.73
N ASN A 37 9.07 11.42 5.09
CA ASN A 37 9.98 12.35 5.74
C ASN A 37 10.82 11.73 6.90
N GLN A 38 11.22 10.47 6.74
CA GLN A 38 12.06 9.71 7.68
C GLN A 38 13.27 9.11 6.95
N GLY A 39 14.11 9.96 6.37
CA GLY A 39 15.15 9.58 5.40
C GLY A 39 16.21 8.56 5.86
N GLN A 40 16.31 8.25 7.16
CA GLN A 40 17.21 7.20 7.65
C GLN A 40 16.62 5.78 7.49
N LEU A 41 15.29 5.64 7.61
CA LEU A 41 14.59 4.36 7.52
C LEU A 41 13.89 4.19 6.16
N TRP A 42 13.55 5.31 5.53
CA TRP A 42 12.82 5.39 4.27
C TRP A 42 13.66 6.11 3.21
N ASP A 43 14.77 5.50 2.85
CA ASP A 43 15.58 5.96 1.72
C ASP A 43 14.86 5.65 0.38
N LEU A 44 15.45 6.11 -0.72
CA LEU A 44 14.80 5.99 -2.04
C LEU A 44 14.64 4.53 -2.46
N GLU A 45 15.64 3.69 -2.18
CA GLU A 45 15.60 2.26 -2.50
C GLU A 45 14.51 1.54 -1.72
N THR A 46 14.36 1.83 -0.42
CA THR A 46 13.26 1.31 0.40
C THR A 46 11.91 1.76 -0.15
N CYS A 47 11.76 3.03 -0.52
CA CYS A 47 10.53 3.53 -1.13
C CYS A 47 10.20 2.86 -2.47
N LYS A 48 11.20 2.50 -3.28
CA LYS A 48 11.00 1.75 -4.54
C LYS A 48 10.41 0.36 -4.29
N THR A 49 10.70 -0.28 -3.16
CA THR A 49 10.16 -1.62 -2.85
C THR A 49 8.65 -1.62 -2.66
N ILE A 50 8.08 -0.52 -2.14
CA ILE A 50 6.64 -0.39 -1.87
C ILE A 50 5.89 0.39 -2.96
N ALA A 51 6.58 1.22 -3.76
CA ALA A 51 5.99 2.06 -4.79
C ALA A 51 5.03 1.34 -5.77
N PRO A 52 5.30 0.12 -6.29
CA PRO A 52 4.36 -0.57 -7.16
C PRO A 52 3.00 -0.85 -6.49
N LEU A 53 3.02 -1.28 -5.23
CA LEU A 53 1.79 -1.55 -4.47
C LEU A 53 1.05 -0.25 -4.16
N THR A 54 1.78 0.79 -3.75
CA THR A 54 1.19 2.11 -3.50
C THR A 54 0.52 2.70 -4.75
N LEU A 55 1.12 2.55 -5.93
CA LEU A 55 0.52 2.99 -7.20
C LEU A 55 -0.82 2.27 -7.46
N GLU A 56 -0.83 0.95 -7.29
CA GLU A 56 -2.02 0.14 -7.50
C GLU A 56 -3.13 0.48 -6.50
N ILE A 57 -2.77 0.63 -5.22
CA ILE A 57 -3.70 1.08 -4.18
C ILE A 57 -4.30 2.44 -4.55
N ASN A 58 -3.49 3.38 -5.04
CA ASN A 58 -3.97 4.70 -5.45
C ASN A 58 -4.85 4.67 -6.71
N GLU A 59 -4.56 3.80 -7.68
CA GLU A 59 -5.46 3.54 -8.81
C GLU A 59 -6.81 3.00 -8.32
N LEU A 60 -6.80 2.00 -7.45
CA LEU A 60 -8.01 1.38 -6.90
C LEU A 60 -8.81 2.35 -6.03
N LYS A 61 -8.14 3.18 -5.21
CA LYS A 61 -8.80 4.23 -4.42
C LYS A 61 -9.57 5.20 -5.31
N ARG A 62 -8.96 5.64 -6.42
CA ARG A 62 -9.62 6.51 -7.40
C ARG A 62 -10.75 5.79 -8.13
N ALA A 63 -10.54 4.54 -8.54
CA ALA A 63 -11.53 3.77 -9.29
C ALA A 63 -12.78 3.44 -8.47
N ASN A 64 -12.63 3.20 -7.17
CA ASN A 64 -13.71 2.85 -6.26
C ASN A 64 -14.25 4.02 -5.44
N ASP A 65 -13.67 5.22 -5.59
CA ASP A 65 -14.01 6.42 -4.81
C ASP A 65 -13.96 6.18 -3.28
N VAL A 66 -12.82 5.64 -2.81
CA VAL A 66 -12.62 5.29 -1.40
C VAL A 66 -11.42 5.97 -0.78
N PHE A 67 -11.50 6.19 0.53
CA PHE A 67 -10.40 6.69 1.36
C PHE A 67 -9.92 5.59 2.31
N LEU A 68 -8.60 5.49 2.46
CA LEU A 68 -7.98 4.62 3.46
C LEU A 68 -7.75 5.44 4.73
N ILE A 69 -8.21 4.90 5.86
CA ILE A 69 -8.00 5.49 7.18
C ILE A 69 -7.06 4.56 7.94
N ALA A 70 -5.95 5.11 8.40
CA ALA A 70 -4.98 4.39 9.22
C ALA A 70 -4.77 5.13 10.55
N HIS A 71 -4.48 4.37 11.60
CA HIS A 71 -4.08 4.96 12.88
C HIS A 71 -2.65 5.48 12.81
N SER A 72 -2.33 6.46 13.64
CA SER A 72 -1.01 7.10 13.70
C SER A 72 0.15 6.18 14.08
N TYR A 73 -0.13 5.02 14.67
CA TYR A 73 0.87 4.02 15.04
C TYR A 73 1.18 3.01 13.91
N GLN A 74 0.48 3.10 12.78
CA GLN A 74 0.76 2.24 11.63
C GLN A 74 2.04 2.69 10.93
N THR A 75 2.74 1.73 10.35
CA THR A 75 3.98 1.99 9.64
C THR A 75 3.72 2.62 8.26
N PRO A 76 4.67 3.41 7.71
CA PRO A 76 4.44 4.11 6.45
C PRO A 76 4.13 3.22 5.23
N ASP A 77 4.60 1.97 5.19
CA ASP A 77 4.22 0.95 4.19
C ASP A 77 2.74 0.58 4.20
N ILE A 78 2.06 0.79 5.32
CA ILE A 78 0.63 0.52 5.46
C ILE A 78 -0.19 1.78 5.18
N VAL A 79 0.34 2.94 5.56
CA VAL A 79 -0.36 4.23 5.46
C VAL A 79 -0.39 4.76 4.02
N TYR A 80 0.68 4.54 3.24
CA TYR A 80 0.86 5.12 1.92
C TYR A 80 0.75 4.12 0.78
#